data_AF-A0A5C5V2Z5-F1
#
_entry.id   AF-A0A5C5V2Z5-F1
#
_cell.length_a   1.000
_cell.length_b   1.000
_cell.length_c   1.000
_cell.angle_alpha   90.00
_cell.angle_beta   90.00
_cell.angle_gamma   90.00
#
_symmetry.space_group_name_H-M   'P 1'
#
loop_
_entity.id
_entity.type
_entity.pdbx_description
1 polymer ?
#
loop_
_entity_poly.entity_id
_entity_poly.type
_entity_poly.pdbx_seq_one_letter_code
_entity_poly.pdbx_strand_id
1 'polypeptide(L)'
;MFGSSRQITWLLGLVAVAACVGCNVQVYDQGETYSCCNNPLESIGFFFGGLGLAGLGWMCMSFSSRLGFLMIIAGAMGTLYFAPASFFESGKVNAEGYQSTSGFLGLWKEDVKFDNIESISLVTEESRGRRGRINYDDYIVCRLKDGGVKKFDYDAKVQHTAGSHFLKVCQEKGIAVADLRPGNRLDHDWQN
;
A
#
# COMPACT_ATOMS: atom_id res chain seq x y z
N MET A 1 15.66 -32.13 -21.11
CA MET A 1 16.08 -32.53 -19.75
C MET A 1 15.01 -32.04 -18.79
N PHE A 2 14.10 -32.91 -18.36
CA PHE A 2 13.09 -32.56 -17.38
C PHE A 2 13.75 -32.56 -16.00
N GLY A 3 13.63 -31.45 -15.28
CA GLY A 3 14.13 -31.33 -13.92
C GLY A 3 13.61 -32.45 -13.03
N SER A 4 14.44 -32.90 -12.09
CA SER A 4 14.08 -33.85 -11.05
C SER A 4 12.71 -33.46 -10.45
N SER A 5 11.81 -34.43 -10.26
CA SER A 5 10.45 -34.21 -9.72
C SER A 5 10.44 -33.36 -8.44
N ARG A 6 11.54 -33.42 -7.67
CA ARG A 6 11.77 -32.60 -6.48
C ARG A 6 11.74 -31.09 -6.78
N GLN A 7 12.34 -30.64 -7.88
CA GLN A 7 12.41 -29.21 -8.23
C GLN A 7 11.02 -28.61 -8.47
N ILE A 8 10.13 -29.37 -9.13
CA ILE A 8 8.75 -28.95 -9.38
C ILE A 8 7.98 -28.82 -8.06
N THR A 9 8.15 -29.78 -7.13
CA THR A 9 7.52 -29.71 -5.80
C THR A 9 7.97 -28.48 -5.01
N TRP A 10 9.26 -28.15 -5.03
CA TRP A 10 9.79 -26.95 -4.36
C TRP A 10 9.20 -25.66 -4.93
N LEU A 11 9.14 -25.53 -6.26
CA LEU A 11 8.60 -24.34 -6.92
C LEU A 11 7.09 -24.16 -6.67
N LEU A 12 6.33 -25.26 -6.71
CA LEU A 12 4.91 -25.25 -6.35
C LEU A 12 4.71 -24.89 -4.87
N GLY A 13 5.59 -25.37 -3.99
CA GLY A 13 5.61 -24.98 -2.58
C GLY A 13 5.81 -23.48 -2.39
N LEU A 14 6.75 -22.86 -3.10
CA LEU A 14 6.99 -21.41 -3.01
C LEU A 14 5.78 -20.59 -3.48
N VAL A 15 5.13 -21.02 -4.57
CA VAL A 15 3.92 -20.35 -5.09
C VAL A 15 2.74 -20.54 -4.13
N ALA A 16 2.59 -21.73 -3.53
CA ALA A 16 1.55 -22.00 -2.54
C ALA A 16 1.75 -21.16 -1.27
N VAL A 17 2.99 -21.01 -0.79
CA VAL A 17 3.29 -20.13 0.34
C VAL A 17 2.85 -18.70 0.05
N ALA A 18 3.16 -18.17 -1.14
CA ALA A 18 2.74 -16.84 -1.55
C ALA A 18 1.21 -16.68 -1.58
N ALA A 19 0.47 -17.71 -2.01
CA ALA A 19 -0.99 -17.69 -2.03
C ALA A 19 -1.61 -17.74 -0.61
N CYS A 20 -0.89 -18.30 0.37
CA CYS A 20 -1.34 -18.39 1.76
C CYS A 20 -1.00 -17.15 2.59
N VAL A 21 -0.23 -16.19 2.06
CA VAL A 21 0.05 -14.96 2.80
C VAL A 21 -1.09 -13.97 2.60
N GLY A 22 -1.94 -13.82 3.61
CA GLY A 22 -3.03 -12.85 3.58
C GLY A 22 -2.55 -11.39 3.64
N CYS A 23 -3.24 -10.50 2.92
CA CYS A 23 -3.01 -9.06 2.92
C CYS A 23 -3.58 -8.41 4.19
N ASN A 24 -2.76 -8.35 5.25
CA ASN A 24 -3.14 -7.77 6.53
C ASN A 24 -2.23 -6.59 6.90
N VAL A 25 -2.85 -5.51 7.38
CA VAL A 25 -2.14 -4.38 7.98
C VAL A 25 -1.83 -4.73 9.42
N GLN A 26 -0.56 -4.59 9.81
CA GLN A 26 -0.13 -4.71 11.19
C GLN A 26 -0.19 -3.34 11.84
N VAL A 27 -0.92 -3.27 12.95
CA VAL A 27 -1.07 -2.07 13.77
C VAL A 27 -0.29 -2.27 15.05
N TYR A 28 0.62 -1.35 15.33
CA TYR A 28 1.41 -1.28 16.54
C TYR A 28 1.01 -0.02 17.30
N ASP A 29 0.31 -0.21 18.41
CA ASP A 29 -0.02 0.87 19.34
C ASP A 29 0.87 0.73 20.58
N GLN A 30 1.82 1.66 20.72
CA GLN A 30 2.74 1.75 21.85
C GLN A 30 2.40 2.95 22.76
N GLY A 31 1.14 3.38 22.79
CA GLY A 31 0.63 4.46 23.66
C GLY A 31 0.97 5.86 23.15
N GLU A 32 2.25 6.14 22.91
CA GLU A 32 2.70 7.44 22.37
C GLU A 32 2.85 7.44 20.85
N THR A 33 2.93 6.25 20.24
CA THR A 33 3.13 6.06 18.80
C THR A 33 2.16 5.00 18.28
N TYR A 34 1.39 5.37 17.27
CA TYR A 34 0.52 4.51 16.49
C TYR A 34 1.16 4.27 15.12
N SER A 35 1.65 3.06 14.86
CA SER A 35 2.34 2.70 13.61
C SER A 35 1.58 1.62 12.86
N CYS A 36 1.31 1.87 11.59
CA CYS A 36 0.74 0.90 10.66
C CYS A 36 1.78 0.54 9.59
N CYS A 37 1.92 -0.74 9.30
CA CYS A 37 2.70 -1.21 8.15
C CYS A 37 2.07 -2.49 7.58
N ASN A 38 2.44 -2.85 6.35
CA ASN A 38 2.04 -4.15 5.82
C ASN A 38 2.70 -5.29 6.59
N ASN A 39 2.05 -6.46 6.58
CA ASN A 39 2.61 -7.66 7.18
C ASN A 39 3.93 -8.03 6.46
N PRO A 40 5.07 -8.17 7.16
CA PRO A 40 6.33 -8.52 6.52
C PRO A 40 6.28 -9.89 5.81
N LEU A 41 5.38 -10.79 6.25
CA LEU A 41 5.14 -12.05 5.55
C LEU A 41 4.67 -11.81 4.11
N GLU A 42 3.89 -10.76 3.85
CA GLU A 42 3.34 -10.45 2.54
C GLU A 42 4.47 -10.12 1.55
N SER A 43 5.41 -9.28 1.97
CA SER A 43 6.62 -8.98 1.20
C SER A 43 7.47 -10.23 0.93
N ILE A 44 7.61 -11.10 1.94
CA ILE A 44 8.30 -12.40 1.80
C ILE A 44 7.54 -13.29 0.80
N GLY A 45 6.21 -13.32 0.86
CA GLY A 45 5.35 -14.05 -0.05
C GLY A 45 5.52 -13.59 -1.50
N PHE A 46 5.47 -12.28 -1.76
CA PHE A 46 5.71 -11.73 -3.10
C PHE A 46 7.11 -12.05 -3.63
N PHE A 47 8.13 -12.01 -2.75
CA PHE A 47 9.49 -12.32 -3.13
C PHE A 47 9.66 -13.80 -3.50
N PHE A 48 9.34 -14.72 -2.58
CA PHE A 48 9.52 -16.15 -2.84
C PHE A 48 8.52 -16.69 -3.87
N GLY A 49 7.29 -16.18 -3.85
CA GLY A 49 6.28 -16.48 -4.86
C GLY A 49 6.71 -16.05 -6.25
N GLY A 50 7.27 -14.85 -6.40
CA GLY A 50 7.77 -14.38 -7.69
C GLY A 50 8.98 -15.16 -8.20
N LEU A 51 9.91 -15.56 -7.31
CA LEU A 51 11.02 -16.45 -7.67
C LEU A 51 10.52 -17.83 -8.12
N GLY A 52 9.57 -18.40 -7.38
CA GLY A 52 8.93 -19.66 -7.73
C GLY A 52 8.24 -19.59 -9.09
N LEU A 53 7.48 -18.52 -9.33
CA LEU A 53 6.75 -18.30 -10.57
C LEU A 53 7.70 -18.11 -11.76
N ALA A 54 8.80 -17.37 -11.59
CA ALA A 54 9.80 -17.21 -12.64
C ALA A 54 10.52 -18.53 -12.97
N GLY A 55 10.85 -19.32 -11.95
CA GLY A 55 11.43 -20.66 -12.13
C GLY A 55 10.49 -21.61 -12.88
N LEU A 56 9.19 -21.63 -12.51
CA LEU A 56 8.17 -22.39 -13.25
C LEU A 56 8.03 -21.88 -14.68
N GLY A 57 8.02 -20.57 -14.88
CA GLY A 57 7.96 -19.94 -16.20
C GLY A 57 9.09 -20.42 -17.11
N TRP A 58 10.32 -20.47 -16.60
CA TRP A 58 11.46 -21.00 -17.34
C TRP A 58 11.28 -22.46 -17.76
N MET A 59 10.75 -23.31 -16.88
CA MET A 59 10.46 -24.71 -17.22
C MET A 59 9.34 -24.82 -18.28
N CYS A 60 8.29 -24.00 -18.14
CA CYS A 60 7.15 -23.94 -19.06
C CYS A 60 7.51 -23.43 -20.46
N MET A 61 8.67 -22.77 -20.65
CA MET A 61 9.15 -22.34 -21.96
C MET A 61 9.27 -23.49 -22.97
N SER A 62 9.52 -24.71 -22.48
CA SER A 62 9.61 -25.93 -23.30
C SER A 62 8.27 -26.40 -23.88
N PHE A 63 7.16 -26.08 -23.20
CA PHE A 63 5.81 -26.43 -23.63
C PHE A 63 5.14 -25.28 -24.37
N SER A 64 5.23 -24.07 -23.81
CA SER A 64 4.67 -22.85 -24.39
C SER A 64 5.55 -21.66 -24.04
N SER A 65 6.26 -21.15 -25.04
CA SER A 65 7.15 -20.00 -24.85
C SER A 65 6.39 -18.75 -24.41
N ARG A 66 5.15 -18.55 -24.89
CA ARG A 66 4.33 -17.39 -24.51
C ARG A 66 3.95 -17.42 -23.02
N LEU A 67 3.52 -18.58 -22.52
CA LEU A 67 3.17 -18.75 -21.10
C LEU A 67 4.42 -18.63 -20.22
N GLY A 68 5.53 -19.25 -20.63
CA GLY A 68 6.78 -19.19 -19.90
C GLY A 68 7.30 -17.77 -19.73
N PHE A 69 7.31 -16.96 -20.80
CA PHE A 69 7.69 -15.55 -20.71
C PHE A 69 6.78 -14.74 -19.81
N LEU A 70 5.46 -14.93 -19.88
CA LEU A 70 4.50 -14.23 -19.03
C LEU A 70 4.75 -14.52 -17.54
N MET A 71 4.98 -15.79 -17.20
CA MET A 71 5.28 -16.20 -15.82
C MET A 71 6.61 -15.63 -15.32
N ILE A 72 7.64 -15.57 -16.17
CA ILE A 72 8.93 -14.94 -15.83
C ILE A 72 8.74 -13.45 -15.54
N ILE A 73 8.02 -12.73 -16.40
CA ILE A 73 7.75 -11.30 -16.22
C ILE A 73 6.93 -11.06 -14.95
N ALA A 74 5.86 -11.82 -14.75
CA ALA A 74 5.04 -11.74 -13.54
C ALA A 74 5.85 -12.04 -12.27
N GLY A 75 6.73 -13.06 -12.32
CA GLY A 75 7.62 -13.40 -11.21
C GLY A 75 8.65 -12.32 -10.90
N ALA A 76 9.19 -11.68 -11.93
CA ALA A 76 10.09 -10.52 -11.79
C ALA A 76 9.35 -9.30 -11.22
N MET A 77 8.10 -9.05 -11.63
CA MET A 77 7.28 -7.98 -11.05
C MET A 77 6.97 -8.23 -9.57
N GLY A 78 6.60 -9.47 -9.21
CA GLY A 78 6.39 -9.88 -7.82
C GLY A 78 7.61 -9.61 -6.94
N THR A 79 8.78 -10.07 -7.38
CA THR A 79 10.03 -9.98 -6.61
C THR A 79 10.61 -8.58 -6.55
N LEU A 80 10.64 -7.86 -7.68
CA LEU A 80 11.37 -6.60 -7.78
C LEU A 80 10.50 -5.38 -7.48
N TYR A 81 9.19 -5.44 -7.72
CA TYR A 81 8.29 -4.31 -7.53
C TYR A 81 7.38 -4.46 -6.32
N PHE A 82 6.61 -5.54 -6.26
CA PHE A 82 5.60 -5.70 -5.20
C PHE A 82 6.20 -6.02 -3.83
N ALA A 83 7.21 -6.90 -3.76
CA ALA A 83 7.84 -7.23 -2.48
C ALA A 83 8.48 -6.00 -1.79
N PRO A 84 9.27 -5.15 -2.48
CA PRO A 84 9.79 -3.94 -1.85
C PRO A 84 8.69 -2.93 -1.56
N ALA A 85 7.75 -2.68 -2.48
CA ALA A 85 6.67 -1.72 -2.25
C ALA A 85 5.87 -2.05 -0.98
N SER A 86 5.51 -3.32 -0.79
CA SER A 86 4.84 -3.80 0.42
C SER A 86 5.69 -3.58 1.68
N PHE A 87 7.01 -3.77 1.61
CA PHE A 87 7.90 -3.66 2.76
C PHE A 87 8.12 -2.21 3.24
N PHE A 88 8.13 -1.25 2.32
CA PHE A 88 8.44 0.15 2.64
C PHE A 88 7.22 0.99 2.98
N GLU A 89 6.02 0.51 2.70
CA GLU A 89 4.80 1.22 3.01
C GLU A 89 4.54 1.24 4.53
N SER A 90 4.49 2.44 5.10
CA SER A 90 4.19 2.64 6.51
C SER A 90 3.54 3.99 6.77
N GLY A 91 2.73 4.04 7.82
CA GLY A 91 2.14 5.26 8.36
C GLY A 91 2.36 5.31 9.87
N LYS A 92 2.85 6.41 10.40
CA LYS A 92 3.13 6.60 11.82
C LYS A 92 2.50 7.88 12.31
N VAL A 93 1.70 7.79 13.36
CA VAL A 93 1.14 8.92 14.09
C VAL A 93 1.80 8.91 15.46
N ASN A 94 2.52 9.97 15.80
CA ASN A 94 3.13 10.16 17.12
C ASN A 94 2.54 11.40 17.78
N ALA A 95 3.03 11.80 18.95
CA ALA A 95 2.56 13.01 19.63
C ALA A 95 2.85 14.32 18.85
N GLU A 96 3.88 14.32 18.01
CA GLU A 96 4.35 15.48 17.25
C GLU A 96 3.59 15.68 15.93
N GLY A 97 3.17 14.61 15.27
CA GLY A 97 2.62 14.66 13.93
C GLY A 97 2.34 13.31 13.28
N TYR A 98 2.30 13.36 11.96
CA TYR A 98 2.04 12.22 11.09
C TYR A 98 3.13 12.08 10.04
N GLN A 99 3.66 10.86 9.92
CA GLN A 99 4.68 10.48 8.96
C GLN A 99 4.14 9.35 8.08
N SER A 100 4.16 9.58 6.77
CA SER A 100 3.80 8.59 5.77
C SER A 100 5.04 8.26 4.94
N THR A 101 5.25 6.96 4.69
CA THR A 101 6.20 6.48 3.70
C THR A 101 5.44 5.62 2.69
N SER A 102 5.55 5.97 1.41
CA SER A 102 4.86 5.30 0.33
C SER A 102 5.71 5.17 -0.94
N GLY A 103 5.19 4.36 -1.88
CA GLY A 103 5.75 4.12 -3.19
C GLY A 103 7.00 3.22 -3.24
N PHE A 104 7.55 3.10 -4.44
CA PHE A 104 8.65 2.17 -4.72
C PHE A 104 9.87 2.50 -3.87
N LEU A 105 10.34 1.52 -3.07
CA LEU A 105 11.47 1.68 -2.15
C LEU A 105 11.32 2.79 -1.09
N GLY A 106 10.08 3.22 -0.79
CA GLY A 106 9.84 4.28 0.20
C GLY A 106 10.44 5.63 -0.20
N LEU A 107 10.48 5.91 -1.52
CA LEU A 107 10.99 7.16 -2.07
C LEU A 107 10.14 8.37 -1.66
N TRP A 108 8.85 8.16 -1.40
CA TRP A 108 7.94 9.22 -0.99
C TRP A 108 7.82 9.18 0.52
N LYS A 109 8.41 10.19 1.16
CA LYS A 109 8.32 10.38 2.61
C LYS A 109 7.73 11.75 2.86
N GLU A 110 6.61 11.75 3.54
CA GLU A 110 5.93 12.96 3.92
C GLU A 110 5.75 13.00 5.43
N ASP A 111 6.03 14.15 6.03
CA ASP A 111 5.90 14.39 7.47
C ASP A 111 5.12 15.69 7.67
N VAL A 112 4.12 15.67 8.54
CA VAL A 112 3.41 16.86 8.98
C VAL A 112 3.31 16.91 10.50
N LYS A 113 3.83 17.99 11.09
CA LYS A 113 3.70 18.26 12.53
C LYS A 113 2.37 18.91 12.83
N PHE A 114 1.69 18.48 13.89
CA PHE A 114 0.39 19.04 14.30
C PHE A 114 0.46 20.55 14.53
N ASP A 115 1.54 21.04 15.13
CA ASP A 115 1.73 22.45 15.43
C ASP A 115 1.75 23.34 14.17
N ASN A 116 2.09 22.77 13.01
CA ASN A 116 2.13 23.49 11.74
C ASN A 116 0.84 23.34 10.91
N ILE A 117 -0.13 22.55 11.35
CA ILE A 117 -1.38 22.36 10.60
C ILE A 117 -2.34 23.52 10.90
N GLU A 118 -2.87 24.12 9.84
CA GLU A 118 -3.96 25.11 9.92
C GLU A 118 -5.32 24.42 9.74
N SER A 119 -5.47 23.59 8.72
CA SER A 119 -6.69 22.84 8.44
C SER A 119 -6.41 21.55 7.68
N ILE A 120 -7.32 20.58 7.84
CA ILE A 120 -7.26 19.28 7.16
C ILE A 120 -8.56 19.08 6.40
N SER A 121 -8.47 18.53 5.19
CA SER A 121 -9.62 18.13 4.39
C SER A 121 -9.36 16.79 3.73
N LEU A 122 -10.34 15.90 3.73
CA LEU A 122 -10.32 14.72 2.87
C LEU A 122 -10.85 15.13 1.49
N VAL A 123 -10.06 14.92 0.45
CA VAL A 123 -10.37 15.32 -0.93
C VAL A 123 -10.29 14.10 -1.82
N THR A 124 -11.41 13.77 -2.48
CA THR A 124 -11.45 12.83 -3.59
C THR A 124 -11.13 13.57 -4.88
N GLU A 125 -10.07 13.18 -5.57
CA GLU A 125 -9.77 13.68 -6.90
C GLU A 125 -10.26 12.70 -7.98
N GLU A 126 -10.98 13.24 -8.97
CA GLU A 126 -11.39 12.48 -10.13
C GLU A 126 -10.30 12.54 -11.20
N SER A 127 -9.72 11.38 -11.55
CA SER A 127 -8.75 11.27 -12.64
C SER A 127 -9.33 10.52 -13.84
N ARG A 128 -9.17 11.08 -15.05
CA ARG A 128 -9.69 10.49 -16.29
C ARG A 128 -8.60 9.78 -17.06
N GLY A 129 -8.69 8.45 -17.14
CA GLY A 129 -7.76 7.62 -17.89
C GLY A 129 -7.90 7.74 -19.41
N ARG A 130 -6.90 7.21 -20.13
CA ARG A 130 -6.78 7.28 -21.61
C ARG A 130 -7.99 6.72 -22.38
N ARG A 131 -8.78 5.81 -21.78
CA ARG A 131 -9.99 5.21 -22.38
C ARG A 131 -11.30 5.77 -21.80
N GLY A 132 -11.25 6.94 -21.15
CA GLY A 132 -12.42 7.56 -20.53
C GLY A 132 -12.87 6.89 -19.22
N ARG A 133 -12.12 5.91 -18.70
CA ARG A 133 -12.32 5.36 -17.35
C ARG A 133 -12.08 6.48 -16.34
N ILE A 134 -13.05 6.66 -15.45
CA ILE A 134 -12.96 7.57 -14.31
C ILE A 134 -12.39 6.76 -13.15
N ASN A 135 -11.34 7.27 -12.52
CA ASN A 135 -10.81 6.79 -11.27
C ASN A 135 -11.01 7.86 -10.21
N TYR A 136 -11.20 7.43 -8.97
CA TYR A 136 -11.32 8.29 -7.81
C TYR A 136 -10.16 7.94 -6.91
N ASP A 137 -9.38 8.95 -6.56
CA ASP A 137 -8.22 8.79 -5.69
C ASP A 137 -8.46 9.68 -4.44
N ASP A 138 -8.47 9.09 -3.25
CA ASP A 138 -8.72 9.80 -2.00
C ASP A 138 -7.43 10.30 -1.36
N TYR A 139 -7.46 11.53 -0.86
CA TYR A 139 -6.30 12.18 -0.26
C TYR A 139 -6.62 12.94 1.02
N ILE A 140 -5.72 12.87 1.99
CA ILE A 140 -5.68 13.79 3.11
C ILE A 140 -4.87 15.01 2.69
N VAL A 141 -5.53 16.16 2.58
CA VAL A 141 -4.91 17.44 2.26
C VAL A 141 -4.76 18.26 3.54
N CYS A 142 -3.51 18.49 3.95
CA CYS A 142 -3.15 19.32 5.08
C CYS A 142 -2.70 20.70 4.59
N ARG A 143 -3.42 21.75 4.96
CA ARG A 143 -2.97 23.13 4.79
C ARG A 143 -2.16 23.54 6.01
N LEU A 144 -0.98 24.07 5.77
CA LEU A 144 -0.02 24.46 6.79
C LEU A 144 -0.12 25.95 7.09
N LYS A 145 0.28 26.35 8.30
CA LYS A 145 0.27 27.76 8.74
C LYS A 145 1.24 28.64 7.95
N ASP A 146 2.24 28.05 7.32
CA ASP A 146 3.18 28.74 6.42
C ASP A 146 2.62 28.96 4.99
N GLY A 147 1.37 28.53 4.74
CA GLY A 147 0.72 28.58 3.43
C GLY A 147 1.03 27.37 2.54
N GLY A 148 1.86 26.43 3.00
CA GLY A 148 2.16 25.19 2.31
C GLY A 148 0.97 24.22 2.31
N VAL A 149 0.95 23.31 1.33
CA VAL A 149 -0.04 22.24 1.24
C VAL A 149 0.70 20.91 1.13
N LYS A 150 0.37 19.96 2.01
CA LYS A 150 0.83 18.57 1.94
C LYS A 150 -0.34 17.65 1.65
N LYS A 151 -0.10 16.63 0.84
CA LYS A 151 -1.14 15.77 0.30
C LYS A 151 -0.71 14.32 0.44
N PHE A 152 -1.38 13.60 1.32
CA PHE A 152 -1.12 12.21 1.60
C PHE A 152 -2.15 11.34 0.89
N ASP A 153 -1.69 10.28 0.23
CA ASP A 153 -2.55 9.22 -0.30
C ASP A 153 -3.33 8.55 0.85
N TYR A 154 -4.65 8.39 0.68
CA TYR A 154 -5.54 7.80 1.67
C TYR A 154 -6.11 6.45 1.22
N ASP A 155 -5.98 6.06 -0.05
CA ASP A 155 -6.58 4.85 -0.60
C ASP A 155 -5.88 3.57 -0.15
N ALA A 156 -4.57 3.65 0.03
CA ALA A 156 -3.78 2.48 0.37
C ALA A 156 -4.12 1.98 1.79
N LYS A 157 -4.33 0.68 1.98
CA LYS A 157 -4.86 0.10 3.23
C LYS A 157 -4.10 0.54 4.49
N VAL A 158 -2.76 0.67 4.41
CA VAL A 158 -1.92 1.16 5.51
C VAL A 158 -2.18 2.64 5.78
N GLN A 159 -2.23 3.45 4.72
CA GLN A 159 -2.47 4.89 4.82
C GLN A 159 -3.89 5.22 5.25
N HIS A 160 -4.89 4.48 4.77
CA HIS A 160 -6.27 4.56 5.25
C HIS A 160 -6.34 4.34 6.77
N THR A 161 -5.70 3.27 7.26
CA THR A 161 -5.70 2.92 8.68
C THR A 161 -4.99 3.97 9.53
N ALA A 162 -3.79 4.38 9.13
CA ALA A 162 -3.02 5.40 9.85
C ALA A 162 -3.67 6.80 9.75
N GLY A 163 -4.19 7.15 8.58
CA GLY A 163 -4.87 8.40 8.28
C GLY A 163 -6.17 8.55 9.07
N SER A 164 -6.95 7.48 9.21
CA SER A 164 -8.13 7.46 10.09
C SER A 164 -7.77 7.83 11.53
N HIS A 165 -6.69 7.24 12.07
CA HIS A 165 -6.21 7.56 13.41
C HIS A 165 -5.68 9.00 13.50
N PHE A 166 -4.93 9.45 12.48
CA PHE A 166 -4.44 10.82 12.39
C PHE A 166 -5.56 11.86 12.43
N LEU A 167 -6.62 11.66 11.66
CA LEU A 167 -7.78 12.55 11.63
C LEU A 167 -8.46 12.64 13.01
N LYS A 168 -8.59 11.50 13.70
CA LYS A 168 -9.12 11.46 15.07
C LYS A 168 -8.26 12.27 16.05
N VAL A 169 -6.93 12.10 16.02
CA VAL A 169 -6.00 12.86 16.86
C VAL A 169 -6.07 14.36 16.55
N CYS A 170 -6.25 14.74 15.28
CA CYS A 170 -6.40 16.14 14.89
C CYS A 170 -7.67 16.77 15.46
N GLN A 171 -8.79 16.04 15.42
CA GLN A 171 -10.04 16.48 16.04
C GLN A 171 -9.89 16.66 17.56
N GLU A 172 -9.24 15.72 18.24
CA GLU A 172 -8.96 15.79 19.68
C GLU A 172 -8.06 16.99 20.05
N LYS A 173 -7.14 17.38 19.17
CA LYS A 173 -6.28 18.57 19.32
C LYS A 173 -6.97 19.87 18.92
N GLY A 174 -8.22 19.84 18.47
CA GLY A 174 -8.98 21.02 18.03
C GLY A 174 -8.52 21.59 16.67
N ILE A 175 -7.82 20.80 15.86
CA ILE A 175 -7.46 21.17 14.49
C ILE A 175 -8.73 21.07 13.63
N ALA A 176 -9.00 22.10 12.82
CA ALA A 176 -10.17 22.11 11.95
C ALA A 176 -10.06 21.02 10.88
N VAL A 177 -10.88 19.98 11.01
CA VAL A 177 -11.10 18.98 9.96
C VAL A 177 -12.32 19.43 9.17
N ALA A 178 -12.09 20.03 8.00
CA ALA A 178 -13.15 20.48 7.11
C ALA A 178 -13.96 19.28 6.65
N ASP A 179 -15.28 19.41 6.80
CA ASP A 179 -16.26 18.34 6.67
C ASP A 179 -16.07 17.53 5.37
N LEU A 180 -16.20 16.22 5.53
CA LEU A 180 -16.33 15.22 4.47
C LEU A 180 -17.57 15.60 3.65
N ARG A 181 -17.45 16.49 2.67
CA ARG A 181 -18.64 17.06 2.01
C ARG A 181 -19.57 15.94 1.53
N PRO A 182 -20.80 15.84 2.09
CA PRO A 182 -21.81 14.91 1.62
C PRO A 182 -22.35 15.49 0.31
N GLY A 183 -21.76 15.05 -0.79
CA GLY A 183 -21.98 15.58 -2.14
C GLY A 183 -21.08 14.89 -3.17
N ASN A 184 -19.93 14.37 -2.74
CA ASN A 184 -19.22 13.27 -3.38
C ASN A 184 -19.54 11.99 -2.59
N ARG A 185 -20.33 11.06 -3.17
CA ARG A 185 -20.89 9.89 -2.47
C ARG A 185 -19.84 9.08 -1.69
N LEU A 186 -19.99 9.07 -0.36
CA LEU A 186 -19.43 8.06 0.55
C LEU A 186 -20.55 7.10 1.02
N ASP A 187 -21.47 6.74 0.11
CA ASP A 187 -22.66 5.94 0.41
C ASP A 187 -22.46 4.44 0.17
N HIS A 188 -21.23 3.99 -0.10
CA HIS A 188 -20.93 2.57 -0.21
C HIS A 188 -19.75 2.21 0.72
N ASP A 189 -20.08 1.46 1.77
CA ASP A 189 -19.21 0.52 2.47
C ASP A 189 -18.45 0.97 3.74
N TRP A 190 -19.15 1.65 4.67
CA TRP A 190 -18.69 1.77 6.08
C TRP A 190 -19.28 0.70 7.03
N GLN A 191 -19.87 -0.40 6.53
CA GLN A 191 -20.54 -1.41 7.37
C GLN A 191 -20.28 -2.88 7.02
N ASN A 192 -19.06 -3.29 6.63
CA ASN A 192 -18.70 -4.72 6.67
C ASN A 192 -17.26 -4.95 7.13
#